data_AF-Q5GWP4-F1
#
_entry.id   AF-Q5GWP4-F1
#
_cell.length_a   1.000
_cell.length_b   1.000
_cell.length_c   1.000
_cell.angle_alpha   90.00
_cell.angle_beta   90.00
_cell.angle_gamma   90.00
#
_symmetry.space_group_name_H-M   'P 1'
#
loop_
_entity.id
_entity.type
_entity.pdbx_description
1 polymer ?
#
loop_
_entity_poly.entity_id
_entity_poly.type
_entity_poly.pdbx_seq_one_letter_code
_entity_poly.pdbx_strand_id
1 'polypeptide(L)' 'MSRGTNVVVACISAANVSGLLPANCANVIAVAATTSAGAKASYSNFGAEIDVSAPGSGILSTLNSGTTTPGTPSYAS' A
#
# COMPACT_ATOMS: atom_id res chain seq x y z
N MET A 1 -7.46 -24.94 0.61
CA MET A 1 -7.52 -24.74 2.08
C MET A 1 -6.87 -23.40 2.40
N SER A 2 -7.67 -22.34 2.57
CA SER A 2 -7.21 -21.08 3.16
C SER A 2 -7.11 -21.30 4.67
N ARG A 3 -5.97 -20.97 5.29
CA ARG A 3 -5.77 -21.10 6.75
C ARG A 3 -6.42 -19.95 7.54
N GLY A 4 -7.49 -19.33 7.01
CA GLY A 4 -8.08 -18.13 7.59
C GLY A 4 -7.16 -16.90 7.54
N THR A 5 -6.14 -16.93 6.69
CA THR A 5 -5.18 -15.83 6.51
C THR A 5 -5.64 -14.95 5.36
N ASN A 6 -5.84 -13.66 5.64
CA ASN A 6 -6.15 -12.66 4.64
C ASN A 6 -4.82 -12.07 4.14
N VAL A 7 -4.62 -12.05 2.82
CA VAL A 7 -3.44 -11.43 2.21
C VAL A 7 -3.85 -10.07 1.66
N VAL A 8 -3.21 -9.02 2.17
CA VAL A 8 -3.45 -7.64 1.75
C VAL A 8 -2.18 -7.10 1.13
N VAL A 9 -2.27 -6.53 -0.07
CA VAL A 9 -1.11 -6.07 -0.84
C VAL A 9 -1.26 -4.59 -1.16
N ALA A 10 -0.22 -3.82 -0.87
CA ALA A 10 -0.14 -2.40 -1.22
C ALA A 10 0.26 -2.24 -2.69
N CYS A 11 -0.53 -1.48 -3.44
CA CYS A 11 -0.34 -1.31 -4.88
C CYS A 11 0.23 0.08 -5.20
N ILE A 12 1.57 0.19 -5.20
CA ILE A 12 2.31 1.47 -5.25
C ILE A 12 3.27 1.62 -6.46
N SER A 13 3.08 0.84 -7.52
CA SER A 13 3.98 0.79 -8.68
C SER A 13 3.50 1.55 -9.92
N ALA A 14 2.47 2.39 -9.81
CA ALA A 14 1.88 3.16 -10.92
C ALA A 14 1.50 2.32 -12.16
N ALA A 15 1.24 1.03 -11.98
CA ALA A 15 1.04 0.08 -13.07
C ALA A 15 -0.35 -0.60 -12.97
N ASN A 16 -0.73 -1.32 -14.04
CA ASN A 16 -2.01 -2.02 -14.05
C ASN A 16 -1.94 -3.26 -13.14
N VAL A 17 -2.88 -3.38 -12.19
CA VAL A 17 -2.92 -4.47 -11.20
C VAL A 17 -2.92 -5.84 -11.84
N SER A 18 -3.50 -5.99 -13.04
CA SER A 18 -3.58 -7.26 -13.76
C SER A 18 -2.23 -7.92 -14.06
N GLY A 19 -1.17 -7.11 -14.16
CA GLY A 19 0.19 -7.60 -14.39
C GLY A 19 1.03 -7.76 -13.11
N LEU A 20 0.47 -7.49 -11.93
CA LEU A 20 1.24 -7.33 -10.68
C LEU A 20 0.89 -8.42 -9.68
N LEU A 21 1.76 -9.43 -9.63
CA LEU A 21 1.75 -10.44 -8.58
C LEU A 21 2.32 -9.85 -7.28
N PRO A 22 1.75 -10.16 -6.11
CA PRO A 22 0.63 -11.08 -5.86
C PRO A 22 -0.76 -10.41 -5.85
N ALA A 23 -0.89 -9.15 -6.25
CA ALA A 23 -2.16 -8.40 -6.17
C ALA A 23 -3.24 -8.88 -7.17
N ASN A 24 -2.86 -9.53 -8.27
CA ASN A 24 -3.77 -10.12 -9.27
C ASN A 24 -4.21 -11.56 -8.95
N CYS A 25 -3.82 -12.12 -7.79
CA CYS A 25 -4.23 -13.47 -7.42
C CYS A 25 -5.62 -13.46 -6.75
N ALA A 26 -6.44 -14.46 -7.06
CA ALA A 26 -7.67 -14.72 -6.31
C ALA A 26 -7.36 -14.89 -4.81
N ASN A 27 -8.23 -14.35 -3.94
CA ASN A 27 -8.08 -14.26 -2.48
C ASN A 27 -7.05 -13.24 -1.95
N VAL A 28 -6.55 -12.33 -2.78
CA VAL A 28 -5.73 -11.19 -2.35
C VAL A 28 -6.54 -9.91 -2.39
N ILE A 29 -6.45 -9.09 -1.35
CA ILE A 29 -7.08 -7.76 -1.30
C ILE A 29 -6.06 -6.75 -1.80
N ALA A 30 -6.30 -6.19 -2.98
CA ALA A 30 -5.45 -5.17 -3.58
C ALA A 30 -5.86 -3.77 -3.09
N VAL A 31 -4.91 -3.05 -2.46
CA VAL A 31 -5.15 -1.72 -1.88
C VAL A 31 -4.50 -0.64 -2.74
N ALA A 32 -5.33 0.22 -3.35
CA ALA A 32 -4.87 1.44 -4.04
C ALA A 32 -4.57 2.57 -3.04
N ALA A 33 -3.60 3.43 -3.38
CA ALA A 33 -3.27 4.62 -2.60
C ALA A 33 -3.97 5.87 -3.16
N THR A 34 -4.65 6.59 -2.28
CA THR A 34 -5.25 7.91 -2.58
C THR A 34 -4.50 9.02 -1.86
N THR A 35 -4.50 10.20 -2.46
CA THR A 35 -4.00 11.43 -1.85
C THR A 35 -5.02 11.99 -0.86
N SER A 36 -4.61 12.97 -0.06
CA SER A 36 -5.46 13.68 0.91
C SER A 36 -6.63 14.42 0.23
N ALA A 37 -6.55 14.66 -1.08
CA ALA A 37 -7.62 15.24 -1.90
C ALA A 37 -8.63 14.19 -2.41
N GLY A 38 -8.50 12.92 -2.01
CA GLY A 38 -9.32 11.81 -2.52
C GLY A 38 -8.98 11.40 -3.96
N ALA A 39 -7.98 12.04 -4.59
CA ALA A 39 -7.50 11.65 -5.91
C ALA A 39 -6.58 10.43 -5.81
N LYS A 40 -6.54 9.61 -6.84
CA LYS A 40 -5.56 8.52 -6.93
C LYS A 40 -4.14 9.08 -6.84
N ALA A 41 -3.29 8.52 -5.98
CA ALA A 41 -1.88 8.92 -5.91
C ALA A 41 -1.16 8.59 -7.23
N SER A 42 -0.19 9.42 -7.63
CA SER A 42 0.55 9.25 -8.89
C SER A 42 1.27 7.91 -8.97
N TYR A 43 1.72 7.39 -7.82
CA TYR A 43 2.36 6.08 -7.67
C TYR A 43 1.36 4.93 -7.45
N SER A 44 0.06 5.18 -7.23
CA SER A 44 -0.89 4.09 -7.03
C SER A 44 -1.13 3.30 -8.32
N ASN A 45 -1.24 1.99 -8.20
CA ASN A 45 -1.71 1.15 -9.30
C ASN A 45 -3.17 1.44 -9.63
N PHE A 46 -3.59 0.98 -10.81
CA PHE A 46 -4.93 1.16 -11.34
C PHE A 46 -5.41 -0.10 -12.06
N GLY A 47 -6.72 -0.25 -12.22
CA GLY A 47 -7.32 -1.41 -12.88
C GLY A 47 -8.56 -1.90 -12.14
N ALA A 48 -9.30 -2.80 -12.77
CA ALA A 48 -10.54 -3.36 -12.22
C ALA A 48 -10.29 -4.34 -11.05
N GLU A 49 -9.04 -4.79 -10.87
CA GLU A 49 -8.62 -5.70 -9.79
C GLU A 49 -8.22 -4.97 -8.50
N ILE A 50 -8.46 -3.65 -8.38
CA ILE A 50 -8.36 -2.96 -7.08
C ILE A 50 -9.63 -3.22 -6.28
N ASP A 51 -9.51 -3.81 -5.09
CA ASP A 51 -10.64 -4.06 -4.20
C ASP A 51 -10.98 -2.84 -3.32
N VAL A 52 -9.96 -2.15 -2.81
CA VAL A 52 -10.13 -1.06 -1.85
C VAL A 52 -9.15 0.07 -2.09
N SER A 53 -9.57 1.30 -1.83
CA SER A 53 -8.71 2.50 -1.86
C SER A 53 -8.48 3.00 -0.44
N ALA A 54 -7.23 3.27 -0.08
CA ALA A 54 -6.83 3.76 1.23
C ALA A 54 -5.97 5.03 1.13
N PRO A 55 -5.99 5.90 2.16
CA PRO A 55 -5.11 7.07 2.22
C PRO A 55 -3.64 6.61 2.21
N GLY A 56 -2.88 7.05 1.20
CA GLY A 56 -1.46 6.72 1.06
C GLY A 56 -0.54 7.94 1.03
N SER A 57 -1.09 9.15 1.17
CA SER A 57 -0.33 10.41 1.13
C SER A 57 -0.53 11.19 2.43
N GLY A 58 0.57 11.59 3.07
CA GLY A 58 0.56 12.32 4.34
C GLY A 58 0.28 11.42 5.55
N ILE A 59 0.76 10.17 5.54
CA ILE A 59 0.51 9.20 6.61
C ILE A 59 1.65 9.27 7.62
N LEU A 60 1.42 10.01 8.70
CA LEU A 60 2.35 10.11 9.83
C LEU A 60 2.68 8.73 10.38
N SER A 61 3.93 8.33 10.26
CA SER A 61 4.47 7.08 10.76
C SER A 61 5.60 7.33 11.77
N THR A 62 5.76 6.41 12.72
CA THR A 62 6.93 6.39 13.61
C THR A 62 8.15 5.94 12.82
N LEU A 63 9.08 6.84 12.59
CA LEU A 63 10.37 6.52 12.00
C LEU A 63 11.39 6.27 13.11
N ASN A 64 12.27 5.31 12.83
CA ASN A 64 13.49 5.15 13.59
C ASN A 64 14.57 5.96 12.87
N SER A 65 15.09 7.02 13.52
CA SER A 65 16.15 7.84 12.92
C SER A 65 17.54 7.18 12.94
N GLY A 66 17.62 5.93 13.41
CA GLY A 66 18.86 5.17 13.47
C GLY A 66 19.16 4.44 12.17
N THR A 67 20.38 4.63 11.65
CA THR A 67 20.84 3.98 10.41
C THR A 67 21.46 2.61 10.63
N THR A 68 21.88 2.28 11.85
CA THR A 68 22.54 1.00 12.21
C THR A 68 22.16 0.45 13.61
N THR A 69 21.64 1.27 14.51
CA THR A 69 21.05 0.89 15.82
C THR A 69 19.78 1.71 16.06
N PRO A 70 18.83 1.27 16.92
CA PRO A 70 17.64 2.07 17.19
C PRO A 70 17.99 3.46 17.75
N GLY A 71 17.65 4.52 17.00
CA GLY A 71 17.82 5.91 17.40
C GLY A 71 16.61 6.48 18.14
N THR A 72 16.52 7.80 18.23
CA THR A 72 15.35 8.48 18.80
C THR A 72 14.10 8.22 17.93
N PRO A 73 12.91 8.06 18.55
CA PRO A 73 11.66 7.98 17.80
C PRO A 73 11.41 9.33 17.11
N SER A 74 11.26 9.30 15.79
CA SER A 74 10.85 10.45 14.98
C SER A 74 9.49 10.17 14.33
N TYR A 75 8.78 11.21 13.93
CA TYR A 75 7.51 11.09 13.22
C TYR A 75 7.65 11.80 11.87
N ALA A 76 7.31 11.13 10.77
CA ALA A 76 7.30 11.72 9.43
C ALA A 76 6.12 11.18 8.62
N SER A 77 5.62 11.98 7.66
CA SER A 77 4.41 11.72 6.86
C SER A 77 4.70 11.54 5.38
#